data_AF-A0A4U3A974-F1
#
_entry.id   AF-A0A4U3A974-F1
#
_cell.length_a   1.000
_cell.length_b   1.000
_cell.length_c   1.000
_cell.angle_alpha   90.00
_cell.angle_beta   90.00
_cell.angle_gamma   90.00
#
_symmetry.space_group_name_H-M   'P 1'
#
loop_
_entity.id
_entity.type
_entity.pdbx_description
1 polymer ?
#
loop_
_entity_poly.entity_id
_entity_poly.type
_entity_poly.pdbx_seq_one_letter_code
_entity_poly.pdbx_strand_id
1 'polypeptide(L)'
;NGLIPFSYEGISTGNILIAGKDPRKESVFEQSKQVGTILQDQDAQFIGLTVEEDVAFYLENECVVQDDMKKIVSDALKKVEMHAFHKQSPHELSGG
;
A
#
# COMPACT_ATOMS: atom_id res chain seq x y z
N ASN A 1 8.68 -7.78 2.36
CA ASN A 1 9.27 -6.64 1.61
C ASN A 1 10.58 -6.98 0.90
N GLY A 2 11.08 -8.24 0.94
CA GLY A 2 12.28 -8.61 0.19
C GLY A 2 13.59 -8.04 0.75
N LEU A 3 13.63 -7.49 1.96
CA LEU A 3 14.87 -6.91 2.48
C LEU A 3 15.99 -7.96 2.65
N ILE A 4 15.67 -9.19 3.04
CA ILE A 4 16.63 -10.30 3.08
C ILE A 4 16.23 -11.33 2.02
N PRO A 5 17.14 -11.76 1.11
CA PRO A 5 18.55 -11.40 1.01
C PRO A 5 18.84 -10.22 0.06
N PHE A 6 17.83 -9.53 -0.47
CA PHE A 6 18.03 -8.60 -1.60
C PHE A 6 18.65 -7.25 -1.21
N SER A 7 18.44 -6.79 0.03
CA SER A 7 18.98 -5.51 0.54
C SER A 7 19.96 -5.68 1.70
N TYR A 8 19.84 -6.76 2.47
CA TYR A 8 20.74 -7.12 3.56
C TYR A 8 21.18 -8.56 3.44
N GLU A 9 22.44 -8.81 3.76
CA GLU A 9 22.96 -10.17 3.91
C GLU A 9 22.36 -10.83 5.15
N GLY A 10 21.96 -12.09 5.00
CA GLY A 10 21.38 -12.87 6.10
C GLY A 10 21.00 -14.28 5.68
N ILE A 11 20.96 -15.18 6.65
CA ILE A 11 20.50 -16.56 6.44
C ILE A 11 19.02 -16.62 6.78
N SER A 12 18.18 -16.89 5.77
CA SER A 12 16.76 -17.19 5.96
C SER A 12 16.53 -18.69 5.92
N THR A 13 15.96 -19.26 6.98
CA THR A 13 15.63 -20.70 7.08
C THR A 13 14.12 -20.90 7.27
N GLY A 14 13.63 -22.09 6.91
CA GLY A 14 12.20 -22.41 6.94
C GLY A 14 11.48 -22.16 5.60
N ASN A 15 10.16 -22.33 5.63
CA ASN A 15 9.29 -22.15 4.46
C ASN A 15 8.11 -21.25 4.82
N ILE A 16 7.83 -20.29 3.94
CA ILE A 16 6.65 -19.43 3.98
C ILE A 16 5.95 -19.53 2.64
N LEU A 17 4.62 -19.44 2.64
CA LEU A 17 3.82 -19.42 1.43
C LEU A 17 2.91 -18.19 1.45
N ILE A 18 2.93 -17.41 0.37
CA ILE A 18 1.99 -16.30 0.14
C ILE A 18 1.01 -16.77 -0.92
N ALA A 19 -0.27 -16.85 -0.59
CA ALA A 19 -1.31 -17.40 -1.47
C ALA A 19 -0.93 -18.77 -2.09
N GLY A 20 -0.26 -19.64 -1.29
CA GLY A 20 0.19 -20.97 -1.72
C GLY A 20 1.49 -20.99 -2.55
N LYS A 21 2.13 -19.85 -2.76
CA LYS A 21 3.37 -19.73 -3.55
C LYS A 21 4.57 -19.39 -2.69
N ASP A 22 5.74 -19.85 -3.10
CA ASP A 22 7.02 -19.50 -2.46
C ASP A 22 7.46 -18.10 -2.91
N PRO A 23 7.49 -17.10 -2.01
CA PRO A 23 7.85 -15.73 -2.39
C PRO A 23 9.28 -15.62 -2.92
N ARG A 24 10.20 -16.53 -2.58
CA ARG A 24 11.58 -16.50 -3.09
C ARG A 24 11.66 -16.70 -4.61
N LYS A 25 10.58 -17.19 -5.24
CA LYS A 25 10.48 -17.44 -6.67
C LYS A 25 9.71 -16.36 -7.44
N GLU A 26 9.12 -15.39 -6.74
CA GLU A 26 8.38 -14.28 -7.34
C GLU A 26 9.11 -12.97 -7.08
N SER A 27 8.93 -12.01 -7.99
CA SER A 27 9.46 -10.66 -7.78
C SER A 27 8.71 -9.95 -6.66
N VAL A 28 9.34 -8.94 -6.05
CA VAL A 28 8.68 -8.09 -5.04
C VAL A 28 7.42 -7.43 -5.62
N PHE A 29 7.44 -7.08 -6.91
CA PHE A 29 6.28 -6.52 -7.61
C PHE A 29 5.10 -7.49 -7.71
N GLU A 30 5.34 -8.76 -8.02
CA GLU A 30 4.25 -9.76 -8.05
C GLU A 30 3.72 -10.05 -6.65
N GLN A 31 4.58 -10.02 -5.64
CA GLN A 31 4.17 -10.16 -4.24
C GLN A 31 3.32 -8.99 -3.75
N SER A 32 3.64 -7.74 -4.14
CA SER A 32 2.90 -6.56 -3.69
C SER A 32 1.45 -6.53 -4.18
N LYS A 33 1.14 -7.24 -5.27
CA LYS A 33 -0.25 -7.42 -5.75
C LYS A 33 -1.09 -8.33 -4.86
N GLN A 34 -0.46 -9.13 -4.00
CA GLN A 34 -1.13 -10.10 -3.12
C GLN A 34 -1.15 -9.64 -1.66
N VAL A 35 -0.15 -8.88 -1.22
CA VAL A 35 0.03 -8.49 0.18
C VAL A 35 0.41 -7.02 0.28
N GLY A 36 -0.41 -6.24 0.99
CA GLY A 36 -0.09 -4.89 1.45
C GLY A 36 0.50 -4.88 2.87
N THR A 37 1.08 -3.75 3.29
CA THR A 37 1.63 -3.60 4.65
C THR A 37 1.24 -2.24 5.22
N ILE A 38 0.76 -2.23 6.46
CA ILE A 38 0.57 -1.02 7.27
C ILE A 38 1.71 -0.99 8.29
N LEU A 39 2.49 0.09 8.32
CA LEU A 39 3.63 0.25 9.22
C LEU A 39 3.18 0.93 10.52
N GLN A 40 4.04 0.87 11.54
CA GLN A 40 3.74 1.49 12.84
C GLN A 40 3.89 3.01 12.81
N ASP A 41 4.89 3.50 12.08
CA ASP A 41 5.13 4.94 11.88
C ASP A 41 4.31 5.41 10.68
N GLN A 42 3.11 5.94 10.94
CA GLN A 42 2.15 6.37 9.92
C GLN A 42 2.63 7.63 9.18
N ASP A 43 3.34 8.54 9.88
CA ASP A 43 3.85 9.77 9.29
C ASP A 43 4.87 9.47 8.18
N ALA A 44 5.64 8.40 8.34
CA ALA A 44 6.58 7.94 7.33
C ALA A 44 5.93 7.18 6.15
N GLN A 45 4.61 6.96 6.16
CA GLN A 45 3.91 6.21 5.10
C GLN A 45 3.17 7.08 4.09
N PHE A 46 2.78 8.30 4.46
CA PHE A 46 2.01 9.17 3.58
C PHE A 46 2.90 9.77 2.48
N ILE A 47 2.41 9.70 1.25
CA ILE A 47 3.05 10.23 0.05
C ILE A 47 2.20 11.34 -0.57
N GLY A 48 0.87 11.18 -0.55
CA GLY A 48 -0.07 12.15 -1.12
C GLY A 48 -0.18 13.43 -0.28
N LEU A 49 -0.49 14.57 -0.94
CA LEU A 49 -0.75 15.83 -0.23
C LEU A 49 -2.14 15.83 0.42
N THR A 50 -3.04 15.01 -0.09
CA THR A 50 -4.38 14.78 0.44
C THR A 50 -4.64 13.29 0.66
N VAL A 51 -5.62 12.98 1.52
CA VAL A 51 -6.06 11.60 1.77
C VAL A 51 -6.47 10.88 0.49
N GLU A 52 -7.16 11.56 -0.44
CA GLU A 52 -7.57 10.93 -1.71
C GLU A 52 -6.40 10.65 -2.65
N GLU A 53 -5.39 11.52 -2.70
CA GLU A 53 -4.17 11.31 -3.49
C GLU A 53 -3.34 10.15 -2.93
N ASP A 54 -3.23 10.03 -1.61
CA ASP A 54 -2.48 8.96 -0.98
C ASP A 54 -3.10 7.58 -1.28
N VAL A 55 -4.43 7.47 -1.18
CA VAL A 55 -5.16 6.25 -1.56
C VAL A 55 -5.09 5.98 -3.06
N ALA A 56 -5.01 7.01 -3.89
CA ALA A 56 -4.88 6.89 -5.35
C ALA A 56 -3.49 6.42 -5.80
N PHE A 57 -2.44 6.61 -4.99
CA PHE A 57 -1.05 6.39 -5.37
C PHE A 57 -0.77 5.02 -6.00
N TYR A 58 -1.32 3.94 -5.44
CA TYR A 58 -1.17 2.61 -6.03
C TYR A 58 -1.85 2.47 -7.40
N LEU A 59 -3.03 3.08 -7.57
CA LEU A 59 -3.78 3.04 -8.82
C LEU A 59 -3.08 3.84 -9.93
N GLU A 60 -2.37 4.91 -9.58
CA GLU A 60 -1.52 5.66 -10.51
C GLU A 60 -0.36 4.80 -11.02
N ASN A 61 0.30 4.06 -10.12
CA ASN A 61 1.37 3.13 -10.51
C ASN A 61 0.89 2.03 -11.46
N GLU A 62 -0.35 1.55 -11.29
CA GLU A 62 -1.00 0.59 -12.19
C GLU A 62 -1.63 1.24 -13.44
N CYS A 63 -1.44 2.56 -13.65
CA CYS A 63 -1.94 3.30 -14.80
C CYS A 63 -3.46 3.20 -15.00
N VAL A 64 -4.22 3.17 -13.90
CA VAL A 64 -5.69 3.13 -13.94
C VAL A 64 -6.24 4.45 -14.50
N VAL A 65 -7.29 4.38 -15.33
CA VAL A 65 -7.93 5.57 -15.89
C VAL A 65 -8.49 6.44 -14.78
N GLN A 66 -8.28 7.76 -14.87
CA GLN A 66 -8.60 8.72 -13.80
C GLN A 66 -10.07 8.64 -13.33
N ASP A 67 -11.02 8.47 -14.24
CA ASP A 67 -12.43 8.39 -13.87
C ASP A 67 -12.78 7.13 -13.08
N ASP A 68 -12.10 6.02 -13.33
CA ASP A 68 -12.27 4.80 -12.55
C ASP A 68 -11.51 4.87 -11.23
N MET A 69 -10.33 5.49 -11.23
CA MET A 69 -9.56 5.77 -10.03
C MET A 69 -10.37 6.57 -9.00
N LYS A 70 -11.03 7.65 -9.43
CA LYS A 70 -11.90 8.46 -8.55
C LYS A 70 -13.01 7.64 -7.90
N LYS A 71 -13.62 6.70 -8.64
CA LYS A 71 -14.67 5.82 -8.11
C LYS A 71 -14.09 4.85 -7.07
N ILE A 72 -12.99 4.19 -7.42
CA ILE A 72 -12.31 3.22 -6.54
C ILE A 72 -11.87 3.89 -5.24
N VAL A 73 -11.24 5.07 -5.32
CA VAL A 73 -10.79 5.85 -4.15
C VAL A 73 -11.98 6.28 -3.29
N SER A 74 -13.04 6.82 -3.90
CA SER A 74 -14.25 7.22 -3.17
C SER A 74 -14.85 6.03 -2.41
N ASP A 75 -14.92 4.86 -3.02
CA ASP A 75 -15.49 3.67 -2.39
C ASP A 75 -14.56 3.07 -1.33
N ALA A 76 -13.24 3.11 -1.52
CA ALA A 76 -12.26 2.73 -0.51
C ALA A 76 -12.38 3.61 0.73
N LEU A 77 -12.43 4.94 0.57
CA LEU A 77 -12.57 5.88 1.67
C LEU A 77 -13.88 5.73 2.43
N LYS A 78 -14.98 5.39 1.76
CA LYS A 78 -16.26 5.10 2.45
C LYS A 78 -16.18 3.85 3.32
N LYS A 79 -15.48 2.81 2.88
CA LYS A 79 -15.35 1.55 3.64
C LYS A 79 -14.61 1.74 4.97
N VAL A 80 -13.76 2.75 5.06
CA VAL A 80 -13.00 3.11 6.27
C VAL A 80 -13.50 4.40 6.91
N GLU A 81 -14.68 4.89 6.52
CA GLU A 81 -15.33 6.09 7.08
C GLU A 81 -14.53 7.41 6.94
N MET A 82 -13.57 7.46 6.01
CA MET A 82 -12.70 8.62 5.77
C MET A 82 -13.16 9.52 4.62
N HIS A 83 -14.30 9.23 3.98
CA HIS A 83 -14.73 10.00 2.81
C HIS A 83 -14.95 11.49 3.09
N ALA A 84 -15.35 11.87 4.30
CA ALA A 84 -15.51 13.28 4.68
C ALA A 84 -14.19 14.07 4.75
N PHE A 85 -13.06 13.37 4.91
CA PHE A 85 -11.72 13.94 5.06
C PHE A 85 -10.88 13.84 3.78
N HIS A 86 -11.48 13.42 2.66
CA HIS A 86 -10.74 13.05 1.44
C HIS A 86 -9.80 14.15 0.90
N LYS A 87 -10.12 15.42 1.14
CA LYS A 87 -9.38 16.61 0.70
C LYS A 87 -8.38 17.15 1.73
N GLN A 88 -8.36 16.60 2.94
CA GLN A 88 -7.48 17.06 4.00
C GLN A 88 -6.10 16.45 3.85
N SER A 89 -5.10 17.15 4.40
CA SER A 89 -3.75 16.59 4.51
C SER A 89 -3.75 15.46 5.55
N PRO A 90 -3.15 14.30 5.25
CA PRO A 90 -3.00 13.22 6.23
C PRO A 90 -2.30 13.67 7.51
N HIS A 91 -1.38 14.64 7.42
CA HIS A 91 -0.65 15.18 8.57
C HIS A 91 -1.50 16.07 9.49
N GLU A 92 -2.71 16.45 9.07
CA GLU A 92 -3.65 17.25 9.88
C GLU A 92 -4.66 16.38 10.62
N LEU A 93 -4.61 15.06 10.41
CA LEU A 93 -5.53 14.08 10.99
C LEU A 93 -4.91 13.40 12.22
N SER A 94 -5.76 12.80 13.07
CA SER A 94 -5.25 11.92 14.12
C SER A 94 -4.63 10.65 13.50
N GLY A 95 -3.68 10.03 14.21
CA GLY A 95 -3.04 8.78 13.79
C GLY A 95 -3.92 7.51 13.94
N GLY A 96 -5.24 7.67 13.88
CA GLY A 96 -6.24 6.66 14.21
C GLY A 96 -7.54 7.26 14.72
#